data_AF-A0A2K2REA0-F1
#
_entry.id   AF-A0A2K2REA0-F1
#
_cell.length_a   1.000
_cell.length_b   1.000
_cell.length_c   1.000
_cell.angle_alpha   90.00
_cell.angle_beta   90.00
_cell.angle_gamma   90.00
#
_symmetry.space_group_name_H-M   'P 1'
#
loop_
_entity.id
_entity.type
_entity.pdbx_description
1 polymer ?
#
loop_
_entity_poly.entity_id
_entity_poly.type
_entity_poly.pdbx_seq_one_letter_code
_entity_poly.pdbx_strand_id
1 'polypeptide(L)'
;MPVVTVDWWKGNDRKKRADLVNELTSTLARIAECPREAVTVLVRDVEQDHWGRGGVLADEPAAAGADRAPDAEQAGSALPEQV
;
A
#
# COMPACT_ATOMS: atom_id res chain seq x y z
N MET A 1 -20.54 0.35 4.43
CA MET A 1 -20.22 0.93 3.11
C MET A 1 -18.72 1.24 3.07
N PRO A 2 -17.87 0.27 2.72
CA PRO A 2 -16.42 0.47 2.65
C PRO A 2 -16.00 1.22 1.39
N VAL A 3 -15.03 2.13 1.55
CA VAL A 3 -14.40 2.87 0.45
C VAL A 3 -12.89 2.66 0.53
N VAL A 4 -12.27 2.27 -0.57
CA VAL A 4 -10.81 2.14 -0.70
C VAL A 4 -10.32 3.01 -1.84
N THR A 5 -9.21 3.70 -1.61
CA THR A 5 -8.51 4.46 -2.65
C THR A 5 -7.16 3.80 -2.89
N VAL A 6 -6.87 3.54 -4.16
CA VAL A 6 -5.57 3.02 -4.60
C VAL A 6 -4.91 4.10 -5.43
N ASP A 7 -3.84 4.67 -4.88
CA ASP A 7 -2.93 5.50 -5.65
C ASP A 7 -1.94 4.59 -6.40
N TRP A 8 -1.92 4.70 -7.72
CA TRP A 8 -1.13 3.84 -8.60
C TRP A 8 -0.38 4.72 -9.61
N TRP A 9 0.89 4.43 -9.86
CA TRP A 9 1.62 5.09 -10.94
C TRP A 9 0.94 4.94 -12.31
N LYS A 10 1.03 6.01 -13.10
CA LYS A 10 0.61 6.01 -14.50
C LYS A 10 1.40 5.02 -15.35
N GLY A 11 0.80 4.62 -16.47
CA GLY A 11 1.31 3.57 -17.36
C GLY A 11 0.77 2.17 -17.06
N ASN A 12 -0.14 2.02 -16.09
CA ASN A 12 -0.83 0.74 -15.87
C ASN A 12 -1.98 0.51 -16.90
N ASP A 13 -2.20 -0.76 -17.25
CA ASP A 13 -3.19 -1.20 -18.25
C ASP A 13 -4.62 -1.16 -17.68
N ARG A 14 -5.61 -0.82 -18.51
CA ARG A 14 -7.04 -0.83 -18.17
C ARG A 14 -7.50 -2.19 -17.66
N LYS A 15 -6.98 -3.29 -18.21
CA LYS A 15 -7.29 -4.65 -17.75
C LYS A 15 -6.88 -4.85 -16.29
N LYS A 16 -5.65 -4.46 -15.93
CA LYS A 16 -5.14 -4.57 -14.56
C LYS A 16 -5.97 -3.74 -13.58
N ARG A 17 -6.43 -2.53 -13.96
CA ARG A 17 -7.35 -1.73 -13.12
C ARG A 17 -8.68 -2.46 -12.89
N ALA A 18 -9.22 -3.13 -13.92
CA ALA A 18 -10.47 -3.88 -13.79
C ALA A 18 -10.31 -5.08 -12.84
N ASP A 19 -9.24 -5.84 -12.99
CA ASP A 19 -8.93 -6.98 -12.13
C ASP A 19 -8.76 -6.52 -10.67
N LEU A 20 -8.01 -5.43 -10.45
CA LEU A 20 -7.82 -4.84 -9.12
C LEU A 20 -9.16 -4.47 -8.46
N VAL A 21 -10.04 -3.76 -9.19
CA VAL A 21 -11.35 -3.37 -8.66
C VAL A 21 -12.17 -4.59 -8.29
N ASN A 22 -12.17 -5.64 -9.12
CA ASN A 22 -12.91 -6.86 -8.85
C ASN A 22 -12.42 -7.56 -7.58
N GLU A 23 -11.10 -7.77 -7.45
CA GLU A 23 -10.52 -8.51 -6.32
C GLU A 23 -10.65 -7.75 -5.00
N LEU A 24 -10.44 -6.42 -5.02
CA LEU A 24 -10.64 -5.59 -3.82
C LEU A 24 -12.10 -5.56 -3.39
N THR A 25 -13.04 -5.45 -4.34
CA THR A 25 -14.48 -5.48 -4.03
C THR A 25 -14.87 -6.82 -3.41
N SER A 26 -14.43 -7.94 -4.00
CA SER A 26 -14.68 -9.29 -3.46
C SER A 26 -14.15 -9.45 -2.03
N THR A 27 -12.91 -8.99 -1.81
CA THR A 27 -12.24 -9.13 -0.52
C THR A 27 -12.91 -8.28 0.55
N LEU A 28 -13.21 -7.02 0.25
CA LEU A 28 -13.86 -6.11 1.19
C LEU A 28 -15.28 -6.54 1.51
N ALA A 29 -16.07 -6.95 0.51
CA ALA A 29 -17.42 -7.47 0.72
C ALA A 29 -17.41 -8.69 1.67
N ARG A 30 -16.45 -9.61 1.49
CA ARG A 30 -16.30 -10.80 2.33
C ARG A 30 -15.89 -10.46 3.76
N ILE A 31 -14.90 -9.58 3.95
CA ILE A 31 -14.37 -9.24 5.28
C ILE A 31 -15.33 -8.35 6.07
N ALA A 32 -15.95 -7.38 5.41
CA ALA A 32 -16.87 -6.44 6.03
C ALA A 32 -18.32 -6.94 6.09
N GLU A 33 -18.56 -8.20 5.66
CA GLU A 33 -19.87 -8.85 5.64
C GLU A 33 -20.96 -7.98 4.98
N CYS A 34 -20.63 -7.36 3.84
CA CYS A 34 -21.51 -6.43 3.15
C CYS A 34 -21.73 -6.81 1.68
N PRO A 35 -22.86 -6.39 1.08
CA PRO A 35 -23.09 -6.53 -0.35
C PRO A 35 -21.96 -5.87 -1.15
N ARG A 36 -21.64 -6.43 -2.33
CA ARG A 36 -20.58 -5.92 -3.22
C ARG A 36 -20.89 -4.51 -3.70
N GLU A 37 -22.17 -4.22 -3.92
CA GLU A 37 -22.70 -2.94 -4.38
C GLU A 37 -22.46 -1.82 -3.35
N ALA A 38 -22.23 -2.17 -2.08
CA ALA A 38 -21.89 -1.22 -1.03
C ALA A 38 -20.39 -0.90 -0.96
N VAL A 39 -19.55 -1.56 -1.75
CA VAL A 39 -18.10 -1.33 -1.81
C VAL A 39 -17.75 -0.34 -2.92
N THR A 40 -16.95 0.66 -2.60
CA THR A 40 -16.42 1.61 -3.60
C THR A 40 -14.90 1.50 -3.67
N VAL A 41 -14.37 1.31 -4.89
CA VAL A 41 -12.93 1.30 -5.18
C VAL A 41 -12.62 2.48 -6.10
N LEU A 42 -11.75 3.38 -5.63
CA LEU A 42 -11.26 4.52 -6.39
C LEU A 42 -9.81 4.25 -6.79
N VAL A 43 -9.51 4.27 -8.09
CA VAL A 43 -8.13 4.15 -8.59
C VAL A 43 -7.68 5.53 -9.07
N ARG A 44 -6.64 6.06 -8.44
CA ARG A 44 -6.02 7.34 -8.79
C ARG A 44 -4.69 7.08 -9.48
N ASP A 45 -4.60 7.53 -10.71
CA ASP A 45 -3.37 7.44 -11.47
C ASP A 45 -2.48 8.65 -11.18
N VAL A 46 -1.32 8.40 -10.57
CA VAL A 46 -0.38 9.43 -10.12
C VAL A 46 0.88 9.36 -10.99
N GLU A 47 1.37 10.50 -11.43
CA GLU A 47 2.68 10.56 -12.13
C GLU A 47 3.81 10.31 -11.13
N GLN A 48 4.95 9.79 -11.59
CA GLN A 48 6.08 9.49 -10.69
C GLN A 48 6.69 10.76 -10.07
N ASP A 49 6.68 11.87 -10.80
CA ASP A 49 7.10 13.21 -10.33
C ASP A 49 6.16 13.83 -9.29
N HIS A 50 4.98 13.24 -9.06
CA HIS A 50 4.06 13.62 -8.01
C HIS A 50 4.09 12.65 -6.81
N TRP A 51 4.91 11.61 -6.87
CA TRP A 51 4.97 10.56 -5.86
C TRP A 51 6.27 10.64 -5.05
N GLY A 52 6.21 11.18 -3.83
CA GLY A 52 7.35 11.23 -2.91
C GLY A 52 7.36 10.09 -1.89
N ARG A 53 8.54 9.53 -1.62
CA ARG A 53 8.77 8.61 -0.48
C ARG A 53 10.11 8.92 0.17
N GLY A 54 10.13 9.08 1.50
CA GLY A 54 11.38 9.38 2.23
C GLY A 54 12.00 10.74 1.88
N GLY A 55 11.21 11.68 1.37
CA GLY A 55 11.68 13.01 0.97
C GLY A 55 12.26 13.10 -0.45
N VAL A 56 12.17 12.04 -1.25
CA VAL A 56 12.66 11.97 -2.63
C VAL A 56 11.48 11.65 -3.57
N LEU A 57 11.39 12.33 -4.72
CA LEU A 57 10.40 11.98 -5.74
C LEU A 57 10.74 10.66 -6.42
N ALA A 58 9.74 9.94 -6.90
CA ALA A 58 9.93 8.62 -7.51
C ALA A 58 10.62 8.67 -8.88
N ASP A 59 10.59 9.82 -9.56
CA ASP A 59 11.32 10.06 -10.80
C ASP A 59 12.76 10.53 -10.58
N GLU A 60 13.10 10.96 -9.36
CA GLU A 60 14.48 11.28 -9.02
C GLU A 60 15.33 10.00 -8.95
N PRO A 61 16.55 10.01 -9.50
CA PRO A 61 17.46 8.89 -9.34
C PRO A 61 17.74 8.73 -7.85
N ALA A 62 17.31 7.60 -7.28
CA ALA A 62 17.53 7.28 -5.88
C ALA A 62 18.99 7.58 -5.52
N ALA A 63 19.23 8.63 -4.72
CA ALA A 63 20.55 8.88 -4.19
C ALA A 63 20.94 7.60 -3.44
N ALA A 64 21.95 6.90 -3.96
CA ALA A 64 22.32 5.58 -3.48
C ALA A 64 22.54 5.61 -1.96
N GLY A 65 21.60 5.07 -1.18
CA GLY A 65 21.77 4.94 0.27
C GLY A 65 20.58 5.20 1.19
N ALA A 66 19.35 5.43 0.70
CA ALA A 66 18.21 5.73 1.59
C ALA A 66 17.19 4.59 1.79
N ASP A 67 17.57 3.33 1.53
CA ASP A 67 16.80 2.14 1.97
C ASP A 67 17.71 1.21 2.79
N ARG A 68 18.35 1.76 3.82
CA ARG A 68 18.64 0.95 4.99
C ARG A 68 17.52 1.24 5.97
N ALA A 69 16.48 0.42 5.94
CA ALA A 69 15.58 0.33 7.09
C ALA A 69 16.47 0.16 8.34
N PRO A 70 16.23 0.89 9.45
CA PRO A 70 16.88 0.50 10.69
C PRO A 70 16.41 -0.92 10.97
N ASP A 71 17.34 -1.87 10.91
CA ASP A 71 17.14 -3.22 11.42
C ASP A 71 16.48 -3.06 12.80
N ALA A 72 15.25 -3.54 12.92
CA ALA A 72 14.56 -3.67 14.19
C ALA A 72 15.23 -4.79 15.00
N GLU A 73 16.51 -4.61 15.32
CA GLU A 73 17.19 -5.34 16.37
C GLU A 73 16.86 -4.64 17.70
N GLN A 74 16.48 -5.43 18.70
CA GLN A 74 16.33 -5.07 20.12
C GLN A 74 14.94 -4.60 20.58
N ALA A 75 13.94 -5.48 20.48
CA ALA A 75 12.86 -5.53 21.46
C ALA A 75 12.57 -6.99 21.85
N GLY A 76 13.12 -7.41 23.00
CA GLY A 76 12.58 -8.52 23.79
C GLY A 76 13.42 -9.80 23.84
N SER A 77 14.44 -9.83 24.71
CA SER A 77 14.58 -10.90 25.71
C SER A 77 15.64 -10.53 26.75
N ALA A 78 15.28 -9.60 27.63
CA ALA A 78 15.86 -9.56 28.97
C ALA A 78 14.76 -10.04 29.92
N LEU A 79 14.71 -11.34 30.18
CA LEU A 79 13.99 -11.87 31.33
C LEU A 79 14.97 -11.91 32.51
N PRO A 80 14.60 -11.40 33.69
CA PRO A 80 15.46 -11.42 34.86
C PRO A 80 15.57 -12.83 35.45
N GLU A 81 16.79 -13.20 35.85
CA GLU A 81 17.05 -14.28 36.82
C GLU A 81 16.18 -14.07 38.07
N GLN A 82 15.36 -15.06 38.45
CA GLN A 82 14.96 -15.28 39.85
C GLN A 82 14.67 -16.77 40.15
N VAL A 83 15.35 -17.23 41.22
CA VAL A 83 15.23 -18.41 42.09
C VAL A 83 15.99 -19.70 41.74
#